data_AF-A0A7V2SUS7-F1
#
_entry.id   AF-A0A7V2SUS7-F1
#
_cell.length_a   1.000
_cell.length_b   1.000
_cell.length_c   1.000
_cell.angle_alpha   90.00
_cell.angle_beta   90.00
_cell.angle_gamma   90.00
#
_symmetry.space_group_name_H-M   'P 1'
#
loop_
_entity.id
_entity.type
_entity.pdbx_description
1 polymer ?
#
loop_
_entity_poly.entity_id
_entity_poly.type
_entity_poly.pdbx_seq_one_letter_code
_entity_poly.pdbx_strand_id
1 'polypeptide(L)'
;MKHKPKTKRSFTEKIGYKFFPTLMLHKKSEALPLTLNWRRIFILPTKPGLFFAFVTLLMLIASLNFNNNMGLMMTFLLFGLAQVSLYRVFFNLRNLTITQVEAKPVFLGKKAQFHIKLRADEDKFDICLQQNTFHDCLIKLPAEKIAHLNCQIQTFQRGWITCGKVKIFSSFPFGLFQAWIWTNFDSKCLVYPTPEDSPPPLPLHAISDGKTAVFSQGEDFHGLKPYQAGDALRLIAWKRTAQTGELISREFQQTRGDKLVLDFNQIQLNDIEQKLSRLTAWVIIAQHQQVDYCLKLPHFNSGFGYSNKHYLKCLKALALYGVGT
;
A
#
# COMPACT_ATOMS: atom_id res chain seq x y z
N MET A 1 12.37 -26.46 -6.54
CA MET A 1 11.58 -26.76 -5.33
C MET A 1 11.50 -25.51 -4.45
N LYS A 2 10.32 -24.87 -4.33
CA LYS A 2 10.15 -23.63 -3.56
C LYS A 2 10.04 -23.96 -2.06
N HIS A 3 11.11 -23.72 -1.29
CA HIS A 3 11.04 -23.70 0.17
C HIS A 3 10.19 -22.50 0.62
N LYS A 4 8.89 -22.74 0.91
CA LYS A 4 8.12 -21.81 1.75
C LYS A 4 8.79 -21.80 3.14
N PRO A 5 9.28 -20.65 3.65
CA PRO A 5 9.77 -20.60 5.02
C PRO A 5 8.60 -20.96 5.95
N LYS A 6 8.77 -22.02 6.76
CA LYS A 6 7.81 -22.38 7.81
C LYS A 6 7.84 -21.27 8.86
N THR A 7 6.92 -20.33 8.78
CA THR A 7 6.70 -19.31 9.81
C THR A 7 6.41 -20.03 11.13
N LYS A 8 7.32 -19.94 12.11
CA LYS A 8 7.09 -20.49 13.46
C LYS A 8 5.93 -19.72 14.10
N ARG A 9 4.72 -20.28 14.02
CA ARG A 9 3.54 -19.73 14.68
C ARG A 9 3.78 -19.59 16.18
N SER A 10 3.42 -18.44 16.74
CA SER A 10 3.49 -18.21 18.18
C SER A 10 2.61 -19.22 18.93
N PHE A 11 2.93 -19.50 20.19
CA PHE A 11 2.13 -20.41 21.03
C PHE A 11 0.67 -19.98 21.12
N THR A 12 0.42 -18.67 21.24
CA THR A 12 -0.92 -18.07 21.23
C THR A 12 -1.63 -18.29 19.89
N GLU A 13 -0.91 -18.25 18.77
CA GLU A 13 -1.46 -18.52 17.44
C GLU A 13 -1.81 -19.99 17.22
N LYS A 14 -1.00 -20.91 17.76
CA LYS A 14 -1.29 -22.35 17.68
C LYS A 14 -2.56 -22.71 18.44
N ILE A 15 -2.74 -22.13 19.62
CA ILE A 15 -3.94 -22.35 20.45
C ILE A 15 -5.15 -21.66 19.80
N GLY A 16 -5.01 -20.41 19.36
CA GLY A 16 -6.09 -19.70 18.66
C GLY A 16 -6.60 -20.43 17.42
N TYR A 17 -5.71 -20.98 16.58
CA TYR A 17 -6.08 -21.80 15.43
C TYR A 17 -6.80 -23.10 15.80
N LYS A 18 -6.41 -23.71 16.92
CA LYS A 18 -6.95 -24.99 17.38
C LYS A 18 -8.36 -24.83 17.97
N PHE A 19 -8.61 -23.74 18.68
CA PHE A 19 -9.87 -23.52 19.39
C PHE A 19 -10.91 -22.70 18.62
N PHE A 20 -10.50 -21.80 17.71
CA PHE A 20 -11.45 -20.91 17.00
C PHE A 20 -11.15 -20.73 15.50
N PRO A 21 -11.09 -21.81 14.69
CA PRO A 21 -10.71 -21.72 13.28
C PRO A 21 -11.73 -20.94 12.44
N THR A 22 -13.04 -21.13 12.67
CA THR A 22 -14.14 -20.56 11.87
C THR A 22 -14.42 -19.09 12.16
N LEU A 23 -14.23 -18.63 13.41
CA LEU A 23 -14.46 -17.22 13.78
C LEU A 23 -13.35 -16.28 13.30
N MET A 24 -12.13 -16.81 13.08
CA MET A 24 -10.98 -16.07 12.53
C MET A 24 -11.03 -15.93 10.99
N LEU A 25 -11.97 -16.60 10.34
CA LEU A 25 -12.21 -16.53 8.90
C LEU A 25 -13.20 -15.41 8.56
N HIS A 26 -12.91 -14.17 9.01
CA HIS A 26 -13.51 -13.01 8.36
C HIS A 26 -12.97 -12.95 6.93
N LYS A 27 -13.76 -13.50 6.01
CA LYS A 27 -13.44 -13.60 4.58
C LYS A 27 -13.88 -12.34 3.83
N LYS A 28 -14.83 -11.57 4.38
CA LYS A 28 -15.29 -10.31 3.79
C LYS A 28 -14.27 -9.20 4.05
N SER A 29 -14.01 -8.41 3.03
CA SER A 29 -13.21 -7.20 3.16
C SER A 29 -13.98 -6.15 3.95
N GLU A 30 -13.27 -5.41 4.79
CA GLU A 30 -13.86 -4.42 5.69
C GLU A 30 -13.69 -3.01 5.12
N ALA A 31 -14.79 -2.25 5.11
CA ALA A 31 -14.76 -0.86 4.68
C ALA A 31 -14.06 0.01 5.74
N LEU A 32 -13.33 1.01 5.28
CA LEU A 32 -12.68 2.00 6.12
C LEU A 32 -13.58 3.24 6.24
N PRO A 33 -13.63 3.94 7.40
CA PRO A 33 -12.87 3.67 8.63
C PRO A 33 -13.42 2.46 9.41
N LEU A 34 -12.53 1.66 10.00
CA LEU A 34 -12.88 0.47 10.78
C LEU A 34 -12.59 0.69 12.27
N THR A 35 -13.62 0.62 13.10
CA THR A 35 -13.49 0.63 14.56
C THR A 35 -13.42 -0.80 15.10
N LEU A 36 -12.40 -1.09 15.91
CA LEU A 36 -12.21 -2.42 16.49
C LEU A 36 -13.16 -2.63 17.67
N ASN A 37 -14.26 -3.35 17.38
CA ASN A 37 -15.28 -3.68 18.35
C ASN A 37 -14.87 -4.81 19.31
N TRP A 38 -15.39 -4.76 20.54
CA TRP A 38 -15.08 -5.71 21.62
C TRP A 38 -15.37 -7.19 21.27
N ARG A 39 -16.39 -7.46 20.45
CA ARG A 39 -16.82 -8.83 20.09
C ARG A 39 -15.78 -9.64 19.31
N ARG A 40 -14.75 -8.98 18.79
CA ARG A 40 -13.73 -9.58 17.91
C ARG A 40 -12.37 -9.71 18.58
N ILE A 41 -12.25 -9.25 19.83
CA ILE A 41 -10.99 -9.27 20.56
C ILE A 41 -10.86 -10.64 21.22
N PHE A 42 -9.81 -11.37 20.84
CA PHE A 42 -9.43 -12.62 21.50
C PHE A 42 -8.30 -12.34 22.47
N ILE A 43 -8.37 -12.92 23.66
CA ILE A 43 -7.33 -12.81 24.67
C ILE A 43 -6.90 -14.21 25.09
N LEU A 44 -5.60 -14.47 25.12
CA LEU A 44 -5.05 -15.71 25.69
C LEU A 44 -3.84 -15.39 26.57
N PRO A 45 -3.59 -16.21 27.61
CA PRO A 45 -2.35 -16.12 28.36
C PRO A 45 -1.16 -16.46 27.45
N THR A 46 -0.09 -15.70 27.60
CA THR A 46 1.19 -15.95 26.92
C THR A 46 1.95 -17.06 27.65
N LYS A 47 3.10 -17.49 27.10
CA LYS A 47 4.00 -18.41 27.81
C LYS A 47 4.45 -17.87 29.17
N PRO A 48 4.94 -16.62 29.31
CA PRO A 48 5.25 -16.08 30.62
C PRO A 48 4.01 -15.93 31.51
N GLY A 49 2.83 -15.63 30.94
CA GLY A 49 1.56 -15.62 31.69
C GLY A 49 1.19 -16.97 32.29
N LEU A 50 1.37 -18.06 31.54
CA LEU A 50 1.13 -19.42 32.05
C LEU A 50 2.14 -19.81 33.14
N PHE A 51 3.42 -19.44 32.97
CA PHE A 51 4.44 -19.66 34.00
C PHE A 51 4.12 -18.88 35.28
N PHE A 52 3.74 -17.60 35.14
CA PHE A 52 3.29 -16.77 36.26
C PHE A 52 2.12 -17.42 36.99
N ALA A 53 1.07 -17.84 36.26
CA ALA A 53 -0.09 -18.51 36.86
C ALA A 53 0.29 -19.80 37.60
N PHE A 54 1.21 -20.59 37.04
CA PHE A 54 1.71 -21.81 37.67
C PHE A 54 2.43 -21.52 38.99
N VAL A 55 3.35 -20.54 39.01
CA VAL A 55 4.08 -20.15 40.22
C VAL A 55 3.14 -19.57 41.28
N THR A 56 2.21 -18.69 40.90
CA THR A 56 1.20 -18.15 41.83
C THR A 56 0.32 -19.25 42.41
N LEU A 57 -0.06 -20.26 41.63
CA LEU A 57 -0.83 -21.40 42.10
C LEU A 57 -0.04 -22.27 43.10
N LEU A 58 1.22 -22.58 42.80
CA LEU A 58 2.09 -23.31 43.74
C LEU A 58 2.27 -22.54 45.05
N MET A 59 2.48 -21.22 44.96
CA MET A 59 2.60 -20.35 46.12
C MET A 59 1.32 -20.33 46.95
N LEU A 60 0.14 -20.35 46.32
CA LEU A 60 -1.15 -20.44 47.00
C LEU A 60 -1.29 -21.76 47.77
N ILE A 61 -0.99 -22.88 47.11
CA ILE A 61 -1.05 -24.22 47.74
C ILE A 61 -0.08 -24.31 48.92
N ALA A 62 1.16 -23.84 48.74
CA ALA A 62 2.15 -23.82 49.81
C ALA A 62 1.69 -22.95 50.99
N SER A 63 1.17 -21.75 50.71
CA SER A 63 0.72 -20.82 51.75
C SER A 63 -0.49 -21.34 52.52
N LEU A 64 -1.42 -22.04 51.86
CA LEU A 64 -2.54 -22.71 52.50
C LEU A 64 -2.07 -23.88 53.37
N ASN A 65 -1.16 -24.72 52.86
CA ASN A 65 -0.65 -25.88 53.59
C ASN A 65 0.11 -25.50 54.86
N PHE A 66 0.91 -24.43 54.79
CA PHE A 66 1.71 -23.95 55.92
C PHE A 66 1.01 -22.88 56.77
N ASN A 67 -0.27 -22.55 56.50
CA ASN A 67 -1.00 -21.47 57.17
C ASN A 67 -0.23 -20.13 57.18
N ASN A 68 0.49 -19.83 56.10
CA ASN A 68 1.35 -18.66 55.98
C ASN A 68 0.56 -17.46 55.43
N ASN A 69 0.07 -16.60 56.33
CA ASN A 69 -0.73 -15.42 55.99
C ASN A 69 -0.02 -14.43 55.05
N MET A 70 1.30 -14.24 55.18
CA MET A 70 2.07 -13.36 54.28
C MET A 70 2.14 -13.93 52.87
N GLY A 71 2.29 -15.25 52.77
CA GLY A 71 2.25 -15.97 51.49
C GLY A 71 0.90 -15.81 50.79
N LEU A 72 -0.20 -15.97 51.53
CA LEU A 72 -1.56 -15.71 51.01
C LEU A 72 -1.73 -14.28 50.53
N MET A 73 -1.29 -13.28 51.30
CA MET A 73 -1.35 -11.87 50.90
C MET A 73 -0.64 -11.62 49.55
N MET A 74 0.57 -12.15 49.39
CA MET A 74 1.33 -12.00 48.14
C MET A 74 0.68 -12.71 46.97
N THR A 75 0.10 -13.90 47.17
CA THR A 75 -0.62 -14.61 46.11
C THR A 75 -1.83 -13.84 45.59
N PHE A 76 -2.62 -13.24 46.51
CA PHE A 76 -3.76 -12.41 46.13
C PHE A 76 -3.34 -11.10 45.45
N LEU A 77 -2.23 -10.49 45.88
CA LEU A 77 -1.64 -9.33 45.20
C LEU A 77 -1.24 -9.66 43.76
N LEU A 78 -0.50 -10.76 43.56
CA LEU A 78 -0.09 -11.24 42.24
C LEU A 78 -1.28 -11.58 41.35
N PHE A 79 -2.31 -12.21 41.91
CA PHE A 79 -3.56 -12.47 41.20
C PHE A 79 -4.29 -11.18 40.81
N GLY A 80 -4.34 -10.19 41.70
CA GLY A 80 -4.89 -8.86 41.41
C GLY A 80 -4.15 -8.17 40.24
N LEU A 81 -2.81 -8.23 40.23
CA LEU A 81 -2.00 -7.71 39.12
C LEU A 81 -2.29 -8.43 37.80
N ALA A 82 -2.48 -9.75 37.83
CA ALA A 82 -2.88 -10.50 36.65
C ALA A 82 -4.27 -10.07 36.12
N GLN A 83 -5.25 -9.85 37.01
CA GLN A 83 -6.56 -9.33 36.61
C GLN A 83 -6.44 -7.92 35.99
N VAL A 84 -5.70 -7.01 36.63
CA VAL A 84 -5.46 -5.67 36.07
C VAL A 84 -4.81 -5.77 34.69
N SER A 85 -3.82 -6.65 34.53
CA SER A 85 -3.19 -6.91 33.23
C SER A 85 -4.19 -7.37 32.18
N LEU A 86 -5.10 -8.28 32.54
CA LEU A 86 -6.13 -8.80 31.64
C LEU A 86 -7.05 -7.67 31.15
N TYR A 87 -7.55 -6.83 32.06
CA TYR A 87 -8.38 -5.68 31.70
C TYR A 87 -7.61 -4.67 30.84
N ARG A 88 -6.37 -4.34 31.20
CA ARG A 88 -5.56 -3.37 30.45
C ARG A 88 -5.28 -3.83 29.02
N VAL A 89 -4.92 -5.09 28.82
CA VAL A 89 -4.73 -5.67 27.48
C VAL A 89 -6.01 -5.54 26.63
N PHE A 90 -7.18 -5.83 27.22
CA PHE A 90 -8.46 -5.72 26.52
C PHE A 90 -8.79 -4.28 26.12
N PHE A 91 -8.75 -3.35 27.07
CA PHE A 91 -9.05 -1.93 26.81
C PHE A 91 -8.02 -1.27 25.91
N ASN A 92 -6.79 -1.78 25.87
CA ASN A 92 -5.74 -1.24 25.00
C ASN A 92 -6.03 -1.49 23.50
N LEU A 93 -6.65 -2.61 23.14
CA LEU A 93 -7.07 -2.87 21.74
C LEU A 93 -8.48 -2.38 21.42
N ARG A 94 -9.35 -2.25 22.43
CA ARG A 94 -10.71 -1.77 22.24
C ARG A 94 -10.75 -0.33 21.75
N ASN A 95 -11.72 -0.04 20.86
CA ASN A 95 -11.97 1.29 20.28
C ASN A 95 -10.79 1.87 19.49
N LEU A 96 -9.83 1.03 19.08
CA LEU A 96 -8.82 1.46 18.11
C LEU A 96 -9.50 1.62 16.74
N THR A 97 -9.29 2.77 16.10
CA THR A 97 -9.88 3.10 14.81
C THR A 97 -8.81 3.11 13.73
N ILE A 98 -9.08 2.39 12.65
CA ILE A 98 -8.24 2.34 11.47
C ILE A 98 -8.88 3.26 10.45
N THR A 99 -8.29 4.43 10.26
CA THR A 99 -8.88 5.49 9.43
C THR A 99 -8.62 5.24 7.96
N GLN A 100 -7.41 4.80 7.63
CA GLN A 100 -6.99 4.64 6.24
C GLN A 100 -5.87 3.61 6.09
N VAL A 101 -5.87 2.93 4.95
CA VAL A 101 -4.79 2.02 4.54
C VAL A 101 -4.41 2.37 3.11
N GLU A 102 -3.23 2.96 2.95
CA GLU A 102 -2.73 3.47 1.67
C GLU A 102 -1.42 2.77 1.30
N ALA A 103 -1.19 2.56 0.00
CA ALA A 103 0.09 2.07 -0.49
C ALA A 103 0.50 2.83 -1.73
N LYS A 104 1.79 3.18 -1.81
CA LYS A 104 2.36 3.72 -3.04
C LYS A 104 2.62 2.58 -4.02
N PRO A 105 2.41 2.78 -5.33
CA PRO A 105 2.78 1.79 -6.34
C PRO A 105 4.26 1.42 -6.27
N VAL A 106 4.59 0.16 -6.54
CA VAL A 106 5.96 -0.37 -6.50
C VAL A 106 6.27 -1.16 -7.76
N PHE A 107 7.56 -1.29 -8.09
CA PHE A 107 8.00 -2.21 -9.13
C PHE A 107 8.00 -3.65 -8.60
N LEU A 108 7.77 -4.61 -9.50
CA LEU A 108 7.84 -6.04 -9.21
C LEU A 108 9.19 -6.39 -8.56
N GLY A 109 9.20 -7.35 -7.64
CA GLY A 109 10.39 -7.71 -6.86
C GLY A 109 10.66 -6.82 -5.64
N LYS A 110 10.18 -5.57 -5.61
CA LYS A 110 10.20 -4.73 -4.41
C LYS A 110 9.03 -5.09 -3.47
N LYS A 111 9.20 -4.85 -2.18
CA LYS A 111 8.14 -5.05 -1.18
C LYS A 111 7.15 -3.89 -1.23
N ALA A 112 5.87 -4.19 -1.40
CA ALA A 112 4.80 -3.21 -1.31
C ALA A 112 4.57 -2.82 0.14
N GLN A 113 4.59 -1.52 0.43
CA GLN A 113 4.42 -0.97 1.77
C GLN A 113 3.01 -0.37 1.90
N PHE A 114 2.20 -0.97 2.75
CA PHE A 114 0.89 -0.47 3.15
C PHE A 114 1.03 0.31 4.45
N HIS A 115 0.73 1.59 4.42
CA HIS A 115 0.72 2.47 5.58
C HIS A 115 -0.68 2.48 6.17
N ILE A 116 -0.81 1.96 7.39
CA ILE A 116 -2.05 1.84 8.13
C ILE A 116 -2.10 2.98 9.13
N LYS A 117 -3.06 3.89 8.96
CA LYS A 117 -3.31 5.03 9.84
C LYS A 117 -4.21 4.59 11.00
N LEU A 118 -3.69 4.72 12.20
CA LEU A 118 -4.37 4.38 13.45
C LEU A 118 -4.73 5.66 14.21
N ARG A 119 -5.92 5.67 14.81
CA ARG A 119 -6.40 6.72 15.72
C ARG A 119 -7.11 6.06 16.89
N ALA A 120 -6.96 6.63 18.07
CA ALA A 120 -7.70 6.24 19.27
C ALA A 120 -8.08 7.49 20.06
N ASP A 121 -9.18 7.41 20.80
CA ASP A 121 -9.63 8.50 21.69
C ASP A 121 -8.89 8.50 23.03
N GLU A 122 -8.22 7.40 23.35
CA GLU A 122 -7.44 7.20 24.58
C GLU A 122 -5.99 6.84 24.22
N ASP A 123 -5.08 7.04 25.18
CA ASP A 123 -3.71 6.56 25.08
C ASP A 123 -3.67 5.03 24.97
N LYS A 124 -3.09 4.54 23.87
CA LYS A 124 -2.81 3.11 23.66
C LYS A 124 -1.31 2.85 23.60
N PHE A 125 -0.90 1.64 23.97
CA PHE A 125 0.51 1.26 24.11
C PHE A 125 0.80 -0.07 23.43
N ASP A 126 2.03 -0.26 22.95
CA ASP A 126 2.49 -1.53 22.36
C ASP A 126 1.47 -2.17 21.39
N ILE A 127 1.03 -1.38 20.41
CA ILE A 127 0.16 -1.87 19.33
C ILE A 127 1.05 -2.42 18.24
N CYS A 128 0.94 -3.72 17.97
CA CYS A 128 1.68 -4.37 16.92
C CYS A 128 0.78 -4.84 15.78
N LEU A 129 1.31 -4.75 14.57
CA LEU A 129 0.78 -5.37 13.37
C LEU A 129 1.63 -6.57 13.00
N GLN A 130 0.96 -7.62 12.52
CA GLN A 130 1.61 -8.77 11.94
C GLN A 130 0.90 -9.15 10.65
N GLN A 131 1.69 -9.25 9.59
CA GLN A 131 1.25 -9.74 8.31
C GLN A 131 2.25 -10.77 7.80
N ASN A 132 1.83 -12.03 7.76
CA ASN A 132 2.67 -13.17 7.40
C ASN A 132 3.96 -13.23 8.25
N THR A 133 5.12 -12.86 7.68
CA THR A 133 6.42 -12.81 8.35
C THR A 133 6.82 -11.41 8.82
N PHE A 134 6.12 -10.36 8.37
CA PHE A 134 6.43 -8.99 8.74
C PHE A 134 5.69 -8.60 10.02
N HIS A 135 6.38 -7.86 10.87
CA HIS A 135 5.85 -7.30 12.11
C HIS A 135 6.32 -5.85 12.26
N ASP A 136 5.44 -5.00 12.75
CA ASP A 136 5.73 -3.61 13.07
C ASP A 136 4.97 -3.22 14.33
N CYS A 137 5.60 -2.44 15.21
CA CYS A 137 5.07 -2.17 16.54
C CYS A 137 5.20 -0.69 16.89
N LEU A 138 4.12 -0.16 17.46
CA LEU A 138 4.02 1.20 17.93
C LEU A 138 4.05 1.19 19.46
N ILE A 139 5.06 1.83 20.05
CA ILE A 139 5.25 1.87 21.50
C ILE A 139 4.13 2.64 22.19
N LYS A 140 3.75 3.80 21.64
CA LYS A 140 2.68 4.65 22.17
C LYS A 140 1.89 5.30 21.04
N LEU A 141 0.57 5.23 21.13
CA LEU A 141 -0.39 6.02 20.40
C LEU A 141 -1.06 6.99 21.38
N PRO A 142 -0.68 8.28 21.39
CA PRO A 142 -1.35 9.27 22.21
C PRO A 142 -2.81 9.45 21.78
N ALA A 143 -3.67 9.78 22.74
CA ALA A 143 -5.07 10.13 22.50
C ALA A 143 -5.21 11.18 21.39
N GLU A 144 -6.21 10.98 20.53
CA GLU A 144 -6.59 11.82 19.39
C GLU A 144 -5.53 12.05 18.31
N LYS A 145 -4.32 11.48 18.47
CA LYS A 145 -3.27 11.57 17.46
C LYS A 145 -3.40 10.43 16.45
N ILE A 146 -2.85 10.68 15.27
CA ILE A 146 -2.71 9.68 14.22
C ILE A 146 -1.30 9.09 14.32
N ALA A 147 -1.21 7.77 14.34
CA ALA A 147 0.05 7.07 14.12
C ALA A 147 -0.02 6.21 12.87
N HIS A 148 1.17 5.85 12.39
CA HIS A 148 1.35 5.02 11.20
C HIS A 148 2.05 3.74 11.60
N LEU A 149 1.48 2.62 11.18
CA LEU A 149 2.15 1.33 11.17
C LEU A 149 2.23 0.80 9.76
N ASN A 150 3.29 0.09 9.45
CA ASN A 150 3.54 -0.41 8.12
C ASN A 150 3.23 -1.89 8.02
N CYS A 151 2.88 -2.32 6.82
CA CYS A 151 2.73 -3.71 6.44
C CYS A 151 3.46 -3.93 5.13
N GLN A 152 4.36 -4.93 5.09
CA GLN A 152 5.16 -5.22 3.90
C GLN A 152 4.72 -6.52 3.26
N ILE A 153 4.37 -6.44 1.96
CA ILE A 153 3.96 -7.59 1.16
C ILE A 153 4.97 -7.81 0.04
N GLN A 154 5.47 -9.04 -0.07
CA GLN A 154 6.32 -9.42 -1.19
C GLN A 154 5.50 -9.46 -2.49
N THR A 155 5.99 -8.79 -3.53
CA THR A 155 5.34 -8.80 -4.85
C THR A 155 5.85 -9.98 -5.66
N PHE A 156 4.94 -10.74 -6.26
CA PHE A 156 5.26 -11.92 -7.08
C PHE A 156 4.75 -11.81 -8.51
N GLN A 157 3.75 -10.96 -8.75
CA GLN A 157 3.12 -10.73 -10.04
C GLN A 157 2.80 -9.24 -10.18
N ARG A 158 2.79 -8.73 -11.41
CA ARG A 158 2.36 -7.36 -11.73
C ARG A 158 0.84 -7.22 -11.58
N GLY A 159 0.37 -5.97 -11.54
CA GLY A 159 -1.06 -5.65 -11.46
C GLY A 159 -1.48 -5.27 -10.04
N TRP A 160 -2.77 -5.43 -9.74
CA TRP A 160 -3.30 -5.07 -8.42
C TRP A 160 -3.02 -6.15 -7.39
N ILE A 161 -2.42 -5.75 -6.28
CA ILE A 161 -2.33 -6.58 -5.08
C ILE A 161 -3.15 -5.95 -3.95
N THR A 162 -3.78 -6.77 -3.14
CA THR A 162 -4.54 -6.32 -1.96
C THR A 162 -3.71 -6.44 -0.69
N CYS A 163 -3.93 -5.54 0.26
CA CYS A 163 -3.34 -5.66 1.60
C CYS A 163 -3.78 -6.97 2.28
N GLY A 164 -5.07 -7.31 2.19
CA GLY A 164 -5.60 -8.57 2.71
C GLY A 164 -5.60 -8.63 4.24
N LYS A 165 -5.31 -9.83 4.77
CA LYS A 165 -5.45 -10.11 6.21
C LYS A 165 -4.26 -9.59 7.02
N VAL A 166 -4.57 -8.79 8.04
CA VAL A 166 -3.60 -8.25 8.99
C VAL A 166 -4.04 -8.59 10.41
N LYS A 167 -3.10 -9.00 11.25
CA LYS A 167 -3.34 -9.23 12.67
C LYS A 167 -2.88 -8.01 13.45
N ILE A 168 -3.77 -7.42 14.24
CA ILE A 168 -3.42 -6.39 15.22
C ILE A 168 -3.40 -7.07 16.58
N PHE A 169 -2.34 -6.86 17.35
CA PHE A 169 -2.20 -7.47 18.67
C PHE A 169 -1.47 -6.55 19.64
N SER A 170 -1.65 -6.81 20.93
CA SER A 170 -0.92 -6.14 22.01
C SER A 170 -0.75 -7.08 23.19
N SER A 171 0.36 -6.91 23.92
CA SER A 171 0.63 -7.63 25.17
C SER A 171 0.85 -6.69 26.36
N PHE A 172 0.54 -5.40 26.20
CA PHE A 172 0.69 -4.39 27.25
C PHE A 172 -0.29 -4.61 28.42
N PRO A 173 0.14 -4.51 29.70
CA PRO A 173 1.41 -3.94 30.15
C PRO A 173 2.51 -4.95 30.46
N PHE A 174 2.18 -6.09 31.06
CA PHE A 174 3.19 -7.00 31.64
C PHE A 174 3.52 -8.20 30.74
N GLY A 175 2.90 -8.31 29.56
CA GLY A 175 3.11 -9.46 28.67
C GLY A 175 2.48 -10.77 29.17
N LEU A 176 1.67 -10.75 30.24
CA LEU A 176 1.00 -11.95 30.79
C LEU A 176 -0.12 -12.47 29.88
N PHE A 177 -0.83 -11.55 29.22
CA PHE A 177 -1.88 -11.84 28.26
C PHE A 177 -1.56 -11.17 26.94
N GLN A 178 -1.95 -11.82 25.85
CA GLN A 178 -1.89 -11.23 24.52
C GLN A 178 -3.32 -11.15 23.99
N ALA A 179 -3.75 -9.95 23.62
CA ALA A 179 -4.97 -9.77 22.85
C ALA A 179 -4.65 -9.58 21.37
N TRP A 180 -5.53 -10.06 20.50
CA TRP A 180 -5.42 -9.81 19.07
C TRP A 180 -6.78 -9.80 18.38
N ILE A 181 -6.77 -9.23 17.19
CA ILE A 181 -7.88 -9.19 16.25
C ILE A 181 -7.33 -9.38 14.83
N TRP A 182 -8.10 -10.05 13.99
CA TRP A 182 -7.82 -10.17 12.56
C TRP A 182 -8.70 -9.18 11.80
N THR A 183 -8.07 -8.35 10.96
CA THR A 183 -8.74 -7.46 10.03
C THR A 183 -8.43 -7.88 8.60
N ASN A 184 -9.28 -7.51 7.65
CA ASN A 184 -9.07 -7.80 6.23
C ASN A 184 -9.33 -6.55 5.38
N PHE A 185 -8.27 -5.96 4.83
CA PHE A 185 -8.34 -4.72 4.06
C PHE A 185 -8.37 -4.98 2.56
N ASP A 186 -9.29 -4.34 1.84
CA ASP A 186 -9.34 -4.36 0.36
C ASP A 186 -8.45 -3.29 -0.29
N SER A 187 -7.66 -2.56 0.50
CA SER A 187 -6.77 -1.53 -0.05
C SER A 187 -5.81 -2.14 -1.06
N LYS A 188 -5.79 -1.56 -2.26
CA LYS A 188 -5.02 -2.06 -3.39
C LYS A 188 -3.73 -1.28 -3.58
N CYS A 189 -2.65 -1.98 -3.92
CA CYS A 189 -1.40 -1.42 -4.38
C CYS A 189 -1.17 -1.89 -5.83
N LEU A 190 -0.70 -0.98 -6.68
CA LEU A 190 -0.39 -1.29 -8.06
C LEU A 190 1.09 -1.70 -8.18
N VAL A 191 1.33 -2.86 -8.76
CA VAL A 191 2.69 -3.39 -8.99
C VAL A 191 3.03 -3.24 -10.47
N TYR A 192 4.02 -2.39 -10.76
CA TYR A 192 4.56 -2.19 -12.10
C TYR A 192 5.49 -3.33 -12.51
N PRO A 193 5.63 -3.65 -13.80
CA PRO A 193 6.65 -4.58 -14.28
C PRO A 193 8.05 -4.10 -13.86
N THR A 194 8.99 -5.01 -13.61
CA THR A 194 10.40 -4.63 -13.37
C THR A 194 10.99 -4.01 -14.64
N PRO A 195 11.61 -2.83 -14.57
CA PRO A 195 12.37 -2.32 -15.70
C PRO A 195 13.54 -3.25 -16.03
N GLU A 196 13.84 -3.39 -17.31
CA GLU A 196 15.05 -4.09 -17.79
C GLU A 196 16.29 -3.34 -17.29
N ASP A 197 17.29 -4.05 -16.75
CA ASP A 197 18.48 -3.42 -16.14
C ASP A 197 19.40 -2.74 -17.18
N SER A 198 19.40 -3.23 -18.42
CA SER A 198 20.21 -2.69 -19.51
C SER A 198 19.42 -2.72 -20.82
N PRO A 199 18.41 -1.83 -20.96
CA PRO A 199 17.59 -1.80 -22.15
C PRO A 199 18.41 -1.28 -23.34
N PRO A 200 18.06 -1.68 -24.57
CA PRO A 200 18.57 -1.02 -25.77
C PRO A 200 18.22 0.48 -25.74
N PRO A 201 18.96 1.33 -26.49
CA PRO A 201 18.64 2.75 -26.58
C PRO A 201 17.19 2.97 -27.04
N LEU A 202 16.64 4.14 -26.71
CA LEU A 202 15.30 4.50 -27.17
C LEU A 202 15.22 4.35 -28.69
N PRO A 203 14.16 3.71 -29.23
CA PRO A 203 14.03 3.53 -30.66
C PRO A 203 13.92 4.91 -31.32
N LEU A 204 14.94 5.30 -32.09
CA LEU A 204 14.89 6.50 -32.92
C LEU A 204 13.96 6.24 -34.09
N HIS A 205 12.65 6.32 -33.86
CA HIS A 205 11.71 6.46 -34.96
C HIS A 205 11.79 7.90 -35.46
N ALA A 206 12.82 8.19 -36.24
CA ALA A 206 12.71 9.20 -37.27
C ALA A 206 11.48 8.82 -38.10
N ILE A 207 10.55 9.76 -38.25
CA ILE A 207 9.44 9.66 -39.20
C ILE A 207 10.07 9.62 -40.60
N SER A 208 10.59 8.47 -41.00
CA SER A 208 11.10 8.17 -42.33
C SER A 208 9.97 7.51 -43.10
N ASP A 209 9.05 8.34 -43.57
CA ASP A 209 8.66 8.43 -44.98
C ASP A 209 7.39 9.27 -45.10
N GLY A 210 7.55 10.42 -45.75
CA GLY A 210 6.43 11.22 -46.25
C GLY A 210 5.68 12.04 -45.21
N LYS A 211 6.15 13.28 -44.98
CA LYS A 211 5.35 14.45 -44.57
C LYS A 211 4.07 14.14 -43.78
N THR A 212 4.21 13.73 -42.53
CA THR A 212 3.22 14.08 -41.51
C THR A 212 3.95 14.23 -40.20
N ALA A 213 4.52 15.41 -39.98
CA ALA A 213 4.69 15.89 -38.63
C ALA A 213 3.29 15.85 -38.01
N VAL A 214 3.02 14.86 -37.16
CA VAL A 214 1.77 14.79 -36.42
C VAL A 214 1.82 15.95 -35.44
N PHE A 215 1.31 17.11 -35.86
CA PHE A 215 1.12 18.27 -35.00
C PHE A 215 0.02 17.90 -34.00
N SER A 216 0.40 17.50 -32.79
CA SER A 216 -0.53 17.53 -31.68
C SER A 216 -0.57 18.98 -31.22
N GLN A 217 -1.74 19.60 -31.24
CA GLN A 217 -1.92 20.84 -30.48
C GLN A 217 -1.63 20.48 -29.02
N GLY A 218 -0.61 21.11 -28.43
CA GLY A 218 -0.38 20.99 -26.99
C GLY A 218 -1.64 21.45 -26.26
N GLU A 219 -2.04 20.75 -25.20
CA GLU A 219 -3.21 21.15 -24.40
C GLU A 219 -2.87 22.33 -23.46
N ASP A 220 -1.59 22.63 -23.28
CA ASP A 220 -1.11 23.69 -22.38
C ASP A 220 -1.04 25.04 -23.10
N PHE A 221 -1.88 25.97 -22.64
CA PHE A 221 -1.95 27.36 -23.10
C PHE A 221 -0.64 28.10 -22.80
N HIS A 222 0.00 28.63 -23.83
CA HIS A 222 1.31 29.30 -23.73
C HIS A 222 1.15 30.83 -23.69
N GLY A 223 0.24 31.39 -24.49
CA GLY A 223 0.07 32.82 -24.58
C GLY A 223 -0.97 33.27 -25.59
N LEU A 224 -0.99 34.57 -25.85
CA LEU A 224 -1.89 35.20 -26.81
C LEU A 224 -1.04 35.96 -27.81
N LYS A 225 -1.20 35.66 -29.09
CA LYS A 225 -0.50 36.32 -30.19
C LYS A 225 -1.48 37.03 -31.12
N PRO A 226 -1.06 38.06 -31.87
CA PRO A 226 -1.86 38.61 -32.97
C PRO A 226 -2.21 37.50 -33.96
N TYR A 227 -3.46 37.50 -34.43
CA TYR A 227 -3.93 36.52 -35.41
C TYR A 227 -3.15 36.66 -36.72
N GLN A 228 -2.66 35.54 -37.25
CA GLN A 228 -2.04 35.48 -38.57
C GLN A 228 -2.92 34.65 -39.52
N ALA A 229 -2.96 35.05 -40.79
CA ALA A 229 -3.67 34.31 -41.82
C ALA A 229 -3.10 32.88 -41.93
N GLY A 230 -3.87 31.89 -41.48
CA GLY A 230 -3.45 30.48 -41.36
C GLY A 230 -3.70 29.87 -39.99
N ASP A 231 -3.92 30.69 -38.95
CA ASP A 231 -4.33 30.19 -37.64
C ASP A 231 -5.78 29.64 -37.69
N ALA A 232 -6.02 28.49 -37.05
CA ALA A 232 -7.35 27.88 -37.03
C ALA A 232 -8.36 28.75 -36.26
N LEU A 233 -9.56 28.94 -36.83
CA LEU A 233 -10.65 29.76 -36.25
C LEU A 233 -11.03 29.37 -34.80
N ARG A 234 -10.88 28.09 -34.43
CA ARG A 234 -11.15 27.60 -33.06
C ARG A 234 -10.18 28.18 -32.01
N LEU A 235 -9.00 28.63 -32.42
CA LEU A 235 -7.98 29.19 -31.55
C LEU A 235 -8.21 30.68 -31.25
N ILE A 236 -9.19 31.33 -31.90
CA ILE A 236 -9.46 32.76 -31.69
C ILE A 236 -9.94 33.01 -30.26
N ALA A 237 -9.28 33.94 -29.58
CA ALA A 237 -9.62 34.36 -28.23
C ALA A 237 -10.72 35.43 -28.26
N TRP A 238 -11.94 35.04 -28.63
CA TRP A 238 -13.09 35.94 -28.83
C TRP A 238 -13.30 37.00 -27.72
N LYS A 239 -13.03 36.62 -26.47
CA LYS A 239 -13.15 37.54 -25.33
C LYS A 239 -12.12 38.67 -25.36
N ARG A 240 -10.88 38.41 -25.80
CA ARG A 240 -9.83 39.43 -25.91
C ARG A 240 -10.00 40.25 -27.18
N THR A 241 -10.37 39.61 -28.29
CA THR A 241 -10.62 40.32 -29.57
C THR A 241 -11.74 41.34 -29.46
N ALA A 242 -12.79 41.03 -28.67
CA ALA A 242 -13.88 41.97 -28.42
C ALA A 242 -13.45 43.21 -27.60
N GLN A 243 -12.35 43.13 -26.85
CA GLN A 243 -11.86 44.23 -26.01
C GLN A 243 -10.87 45.14 -26.75
N THR A 244 -10.03 44.57 -27.61
CA THR A 244 -8.97 45.31 -28.32
C THR A 244 -9.35 45.66 -29.76
N GLY A 245 -10.40 45.06 -30.33
CA GLY A 245 -10.80 45.25 -31.73
C GLY A 245 -9.92 44.50 -32.75
N GLU A 246 -8.78 44.00 -32.31
CA GLU A 246 -7.84 43.20 -33.13
C GLU A 246 -8.06 41.70 -32.94
N LEU A 247 -7.91 40.93 -34.01
CA LEU A 247 -7.99 39.46 -33.96
C LEU A 247 -6.76 38.89 -33.24
N ILE A 248 -7.00 38.06 -32.22
CA ILE A 248 -6.01 37.51 -31.31
C ILE A 248 -6.24 36.01 -31.23
N SER A 249 -5.17 35.25 -31.45
CA SER A 249 -5.16 33.79 -31.42
C SER A 249 -4.51 33.28 -30.13
N ARG A 250 -5.05 32.19 -29.57
CA ARG A 250 -4.45 31.46 -28.45
C ARG A 250 -3.28 30.65 -28.98
N GLU A 251 -2.10 30.93 -28.46
CA GLU A 251 -0.89 30.17 -28.76
C GLU A 251 -0.75 29.04 -27.73
N PHE A 252 -0.57 27.83 -28.24
CA PHE A 252 -0.27 26.65 -27.46
C PHE A 252 1.18 26.27 -27.72
N GLN A 253 1.90 25.84 -26.68
CA GLN A 253 3.33 25.55 -26.78
C GLN A 253 3.53 24.35 -27.71
N GLN A 254 4.18 24.55 -28.86
CA GLN A 254 4.61 23.46 -29.73
C GLN A 254 5.99 22.99 -29.28
N THR A 255 6.05 21.90 -28.52
CA THR A 255 7.32 21.24 -28.23
C THR A 255 7.82 20.56 -29.51
N ARG A 256 8.84 21.16 -30.13
CA ARG A 256 9.60 20.57 -31.24
C ARG A 256 10.60 19.56 -30.64
N GLY A 257 10.06 18.47 -30.09
CA GLY A 257 10.84 17.33 -29.60
C GLY A 257 10.66 16.14 -30.53
N ASP A 258 11.71 15.31 -30.64
CA ASP A 258 11.61 14.02 -31.31
C ASP A 258 10.47 13.21 -30.67
N LYS A 259 9.45 12.90 -31.47
CA LYS A 259 8.26 12.19 -31.00
C LYS A 259 8.53 10.70 -31.01
N LEU A 260 8.58 10.11 -29.83
CA LEU A 260 8.88 8.70 -29.66
C LEU A 260 7.61 7.86 -29.65
N VAL A 261 7.58 6.76 -30.40
CA VAL A 261 6.50 5.77 -30.32
C VAL A 261 7.06 4.46 -29.76
N LEU A 262 6.59 4.10 -28.57
CA LEU A 262 6.91 2.86 -27.87
C LEU A 262 5.81 1.83 -28.15
N ASP A 263 6.00 1.00 -29.17
CA ASP A 263 5.00 0.03 -29.62
C ASP A 263 5.34 -1.40 -29.14
N PHE A 264 4.40 -2.02 -28.43
CA PHE A 264 4.51 -3.40 -27.96
C PHE A 264 4.71 -4.42 -29.09
N ASN A 265 4.09 -4.20 -30.25
CA ASN A 265 4.14 -5.13 -31.38
C ASN A 265 5.47 -5.05 -32.14
N GLN A 266 6.19 -3.94 -32.04
CA GLN A 266 7.47 -3.74 -32.72
C GLN A 266 8.65 -4.39 -31.97
N ILE A 267 8.46 -4.81 -30.71
CA ILE A 267 9.51 -5.44 -29.92
C ILE A 267 9.68 -6.91 -30.34
N GLN A 268 10.86 -7.24 -30.85
CA GLN A 268 11.26 -8.60 -31.26
C GLN A 268 11.64 -9.48 -30.06
N LEU A 269 10.69 -9.72 -29.16
CA LEU A 269 10.83 -10.64 -28.02
C LEU A 269 9.64 -11.60 -27.96
N ASN A 270 9.87 -12.85 -27.60
CA ASN A 270 8.81 -13.86 -27.53
C ASN A 270 8.05 -13.80 -26.20
N ASP A 271 8.71 -13.43 -25.11
CA ASP A 271 8.10 -13.33 -23.78
C ASP A 271 7.40 -11.96 -23.58
N ILE A 272 6.12 -12.01 -23.22
CA ILE A 272 5.29 -10.84 -22.90
C ILE A 272 5.91 -10.08 -21.72
N GLU A 273 6.43 -10.81 -20.74
CA GLU A 273 6.96 -10.23 -19.50
C GLU A 273 8.23 -9.41 -19.77
N GLN A 274 9.11 -9.91 -20.65
CA GLN A 274 10.29 -9.19 -21.11
C GLN A 274 9.94 -7.97 -21.97
N LYS A 275 8.92 -8.08 -22.85
CA LYS A 275 8.40 -6.93 -23.62
C LYS A 275 7.94 -5.81 -22.70
N LEU A 276 7.17 -6.13 -21.67
CA LEU A 276 6.69 -5.15 -20.69
C LEU A 276 7.83 -4.56 -19.86
N SER A 277 8.84 -5.37 -19.51
CA SER A 277 10.04 -4.93 -18.80
C SER A 277 10.82 -3.89 -19.62
N ARG A 278 11.01 -4.15 -20.93
CA ARG A 278 11.66 -3.22 -21.86
C ARG A 278 10.87 -1.92 -22.05
N LEU A 279 9.55 -2.01 -22.28
CA LEU A 279 8.69 -0.83 -22.38
C LEU A 279 8.72 0.00 -21.09
N THR A 280 8.72 -0.65 -19.93
CA THR A 280 8.81 0.03 -18.64
C THR A 280 10.13 0.79 -18.52
N ALA A 281 11.24 0.18 -18.91
CA ALA A 281 12.55 0.82 -18.91
C ALA A 281 12.60 2.02 -19.87
N TRP A 282 12.08 1.88 -21.10
CA TRP A 282 11.99 2.98 -22.06
C TRP A 282 11.11 4.13 -21.59
N VAL A 283 9.96 3.85 -20.97
CA VAL A 283 9.09 4.88 -20.37
C VAL A 283 9.82 5.65 -19.26
N ILE A 284 10.61 4.97 -18.42
CA ILE A 284 11.41 5.62 -17.36
C ILE A 284 12.50 6.50 -17.97
N ILE A 285 13.23 5.99 -18.98
CA ILE A 285 14.28 6.75 -19.68
C ILE A 285 13.68 7.98 -20.37
N ALA A 286 12.58 7.82 -21.11
CA ALA A 286 11.91 8.92 -21.80
C ALA A 286 11.40 9.99 -20.81
N GLN A 287 10.87 9.58 -19.64
CA GLN A 287 10.46 10.50 -18.59
C GLN A 287 11.65 11.28 -18.01
N HIS A 288 12.79 10.62 -17.78
CA HIS A 288 14.00 11.26 -17.26
C HIS A 288 14.62 12.24 -18.27
N GLN A 289 14.54 11.92 -19.56
CA GLN A 289 15.00 12.78 -20.67
C GLN A 289 13.96 13.84 -21.06
N GLN A 290 12.77 13.84 -20.45
CA GLN A 290 11.64 14.72 -20.76
C GLN A 290 11.25 14.72 -22.25
N VAL A 291 11.36 13.57 -22.90
CA VAL A 291 11.00 13.38 -24.31
C VAL A 291 9.50 13.15 -24.44
N ASP A 292 8.88 13.68 -25.49
CA ASP A 292 7.48 13.40 -25.80
C ASP A 292 7.33 11.98 -26.37
N TYR A 293 6.64 11.10 -25.64
CA TYR A 293 6.46 9.71 -26.07
C TYR A 293 5.00 9.25 -26.05
N CYS A 294 4.71 8.27 -26.89
CA CYS A 294 3.43 7.58 -26.99
C CYS A 294 3.63 6.07 -26.77
N LEU A 295 2.93 5.52 -25.77
CA LEU A 295 2.88 4.09 -25.50
C LEU A 295 1.70 3.46 -26.23
N LYS A 296 1.99 2.50 -27.12
CA LYS A 296 1.00 1.68 -27.82
C LYS A 296 1.04 0.24 -27.32
N LEU A 297 -0.07 -0.20 -26.74
CA LEU A 297 -0.40 -1.58 -26.40
C LEU A 297 -1.59 -2.01 -27.27
N PRO A 298 -1.80 -3.30 -27.54
CA PRO A 298 -2.90 -3.80 -28.38
C PRO A 298 -4.31 -3.23 -28.10
N HIS A 299 -4.61 -2.85 -26.85
CA HIS A 299 -5.89 -2.26 -26.46
C HIS A 299 -5.76 -0.92 -25.73
N PHE A 300 -4.59 -0.27 -25.80
CA PHE A 300 -4.36 0.97 -25.09
C PHE A 300 -3.37 1.87 -25.84
N ASN A 301 -3.76 3.13 -26.05
CA ASN A 301 -2.92 4.17 -26.61
C ASN A 301 -2.90 5.35 -25.64
N SER A 302 -1.72 5.74 -25.19
CA SER A 302 -1.59 6.82 -24.20
C SER A 302 -1.84 8.21 -24.78
N GLY A 303 -1.62 8.41 -26.09
CA GLY A 303 -1.34 9.71 -26.70
C GLY A 303 0.12 10.12 -26.51
N PHE A 304 0.53 11.25 -27.09
CA PHE A 304 1.85 11.84 -26.82
C PHE A 304 1.81 12.70 -25.55
N GLY A 305 2.89 12.62 -24.75
CA GLY A 305 3.10 13.50 -23.62
C GLY A 305 4.37 13.16 -22.86
N TYR A 306 4.78 14.06 -21.98
CA TYR A 306 5.94 13.91 -21.08
C TYR A 306 5.61 14.21 -19.59
N SER A 307 4.34 14.50 -19.29
CA SER A 307 3.91 14.89 -17.94
C SER A 307 3.97 13.72 -16.95
N ASN A 308 4.13 14.03 -15.65
CA ASN A 308 4.13 12.98 -14.61
C ASN A 308 2.80 12.20 -14.56
N LYS A 309 1.67 12.84 -14.91
CA LYS A 309 0.37 12.15 -15.04
C LYS A 309 0.40 11.13 -16.19
N HIS A 310 1.01 11.50 -17.32
CA HIS A 310 1.20 10.61 -18.47
C HIS A 310 2.08 9.41 -18.13
N TYR A 311 3.20 9.64 -17.44
CA TYR A 311 4.08 8.60 -16.93
C TYR A 311 3.34 7.57 -16.07
N LEU A 312 2.59 8.03 -15.06
CA LEU A 312 1.82 7.14 -14.19
C LEU A 312 0.71 6.39 -14.96
N LYS A 313 0.08 7.04 -15.95
CA LYS A 313 -0.93 6.42 -16.82
C LYS A 313 -0.30 5.29 -17.65
N CYS A 314 0.87 5.52 -18.23
CA CYS A 314 1.61 4.52 -19.01
C CYS A 314 2.06 3.33 -18.15
N LEU A 315 2.66 3.58 -16.98
CA LEU A 315 3.04 2.52 -16.05
C LEU A 315 1.84 1.71 -15.57
N LYS A 316 0.69 2.37 -15.33
CA LYS A 316 -0.54 1.68 -14.96
C LYS A 316 -1.05 0.77 -16.08
N ALA A 317 -1.00 1.22 -17.33
CA ALA A 317 -1.39 0.39 -18.46
C ALA A 317 -0.46 -0.84 -18.61
N LEU A 318 0.85 -0.66 -18.42
CA LEU A 318 1.83 -1.76 -18.43
C LEU A 318 1.60 -2.77 -17.31
N ALA A 319 1.25 -2.30 -16.10
CA ALA A 319 0.93 -3.17 -14.97
C ALA A 319 -0.33 -4.02 -15.18
N LEU A 320 -1.34 -3.48 -15.86
CA LEU A 320 -2.63 -4.14 -16.07
C LEU A 320 -2.68 -4.95 -17.38
N TYR A 321 -1.65 -4.88 -18.20
CA TYR A 321 -1.61 -5.59 -19.47
C TYR A 321 -1.61 -7.11 -19.27
N GLY A 322 -2.61 -7.79 -19.83
CA GLY A 322 -2.77 -9.25 -19.76
C GLY A 322 -3.18 -9.79 -18.39
N VAL A 323 -3.45 -8.90 -17.41
CA VAL A 323 -3.98 -9.28 -16.10
C VAL A 323 -5.48 -9.00 -16.14
N GLY A 324 -6.29 -10.05 -16.22
CA GLY A 324 -7.75 -9.93 -16.16
C GLY A 324 -8.19 -9.13 -14.93
N THR A 325 -9.13 -8.21 -15.14
CA THR A 325 -9.69 -7.30 -14.12
C THR A 325 -10.28 -8.03 -12.93
#